data_AF-Q4T165-F1
#
_entry.id   AF-Q4T165-F1
#
_cell.length_a   1.000
_cell.length_b   1.000
_cell.length_c   1.000
_cell.angle_alpha   90.00
_cell.angle_beta   90.00
_cell.angle_gamma   90.00
#
_symmetry.space_group_name_H-M   'P 1'
#
loop_
_entity.id
_entity.type
_entity.pdbx_description
1 polymer ?
#
loop_
_entity_poly.entity_id
_entity_poly.type
_entity_poly.pdbx_seq_one_letter_code
_entity_poly.pdbx_strand_id
1 'polypeptide(L)'
;YESPIAPNLHIFRETAMEAFPMAIVGFAVAFSVAKVYSVKHDYTIDGNQELIAFGVSNIFGASFKSFAASTALSRSAVQESTGGKTQIAGLLSALIVMIVTLAIGFLLDPLPKV
;
A
#
# COMPACT_ATOMS: atom_id res chain seq x y z
N TYR A 1 -17.05 9.09 -7.87
CA TYR A 1 -16.36 9.57 -6.66
C TYR A 1 -17.33 9.39 -5.50
N GLU A 2 -16.99 8.57 -4.51
CA GLU A 2 -17.82 8.39 -3.32
C GLU A 2 -17.24 9.20 -2.16
N SER A 3 -18.09 9.87 -1.40
CA SER A 3 -17.67 10.70 -0.26
C SER A 3 -16.98 9.87 0.82
N PRO A 4 -16.00 10.44 1.56
CA PRO A 4 -15.42 9.79 2.73
C PRO A 4 -16.51 9.43 3.73
N ILE A 5 -16.52 8.19 4.21
CA ILE A 5 -17.48 7.71 5.20
C ILE A 5 -16.70 7.42 6.48
N ALA A 6 -17.20 7.93 7.61
CA ALA A 6 -16.60 7.64 8.91
C ALA A 6 -16.70 6.12 9.20
N PRO A 7 -15.62 5.49 9.69
CA PRO A 7 -15.64 4.07 10.02
C PRO A 7 -16.69 3.78 11.10
N ASN A 8 -17.53 2.76 10.86
CA ASN A 8 -18.54 2.35 11.81
C ASN A 8 -17.87 1.67 13.02
N LEU A 9 -18.07 2.25 14.22
CA LEU A 9 -17.43 1.78 15.45
C LEU A 9 -17.86 0.36 15.84
N HIS A 10 -19.07 -0.07 15.45
CA HIS A 10 -19.56 -1.41 15.71
C HIS A 10 -18.78 -2.46 14.89
N ILE A 11 -18.67 -2.24 13.58
CA ILE A 11 -17.92 -3.12 12.66
C ILE A 11 -16.44 -3.17 13.06
N PHE A 12 -15.87 -2.04 13.44
CA PHE A 12 -14.48 -1.97 13.92
C PHE A 12 -14.25 -2.90 15.13
N ARG A 13 -15.19 -2.91 16.09
CA ARG A 13 -15.07 -3.77 17.28
C ARG A 13 -15.24 -5.26 16.95
N GLU A 14 -16.14 -5.60 16.04
CA GLU A 14 -16.36 -7.01 15.64
C GLU A 14 -15.17 -7.58 14.88
N THR A 15 -14.54 -6.78 14.01
CA THR A 15 -13.42 -7.22 13.17
C THR A 15 -12.04 -7.02 13.80
N ALA A 16 -11.94 -6.39 14.98
CA ALA A 16 -10.67 -6.08 15.63
C ALA A 16 -9.78 -7.31 15.89
N MET A 17 -10.39 -8.44 16.28
CA MET A 17 -9.67 -9.68 16.57
C MET A 17 -9.07 -10.29 15.29
N GLU A 18 -9.77 -10.20 14.16
CA GLU A 18 -9.29 -10.69 12.85
C GLU A 18 -8.30 -9.72 12.20
N ALA A 19 -8.48 -8.41 12.42
CA ALA A 19 -7.60 -7.38 11.90
C ALA A 19 -6.20 -7.42 12.53
N PHE A 20 -6.09 -7.85 13.79
CA PHE A 20 -4.81 -7.91 14.50
C PHE A 20 -3.76 -8.83 13.83
N PRO A 21 -4.03 -10.12 13.56
CA PRO A 21 -3.09 -10.98 12.85
C PRO A 21 -2.85 -10.49 11.40
N MET A 22 -3.85 -9.93 10.73
CA MET A 22 -3.68 -9.33 9.40
C MET A 22 -2.69 -8.16 9.41
N ALA A 23 -2.74 -7.30 10.43
CA ALA A 23 -1.79 -6.20 10.59
C ALA A 23 -0.37 -6.71 10.84
N ILE A 24 -0.21 -7.73 11.70
CA ILE A 24 1.10 -8.34 11.98
C ILE A 24 1.70 -8.94 10.72
N VAL A 25 0.95 -9.77 10.00
CA VAL A 25 1.43 -10.43 8.78
C VAL A 25 1.71 -9.39 7.70
N GLY A 26 0.81 -8.42 7.51
CA GLY A 26 0.97 -7.34 6.53
C GLY A 26 2.24 -6.50 6.78
N PHE A 27 2.51 -6.16 8.04
CA PHE A 27 3.72 -5.45 8.43
C PHE A 27 4.97 -6.33 8.30
N ALA A 28 4.92 -7.59 8.76
CA ALA A 28 6.05 -8.51 8.69
C ALA A 28 6.53 -8.71 7.24
N VAL A 29 5.59 -8.86 6.29
CA VAL A 29 5.91 -8.96 4.87
C VAL A 29 6.51 -7.64 4.36
N ALA A 30 5.89 -6.50 4.66
CA ALA A 30 6.39 -5.19 4.24
C ALA A 30 7.82 -4.90 4.76
N PHE A 31 8.03 -5.13 6.05
CA PHE A 31 9.32 -4.92 6.71
C PHE A 31 10.38 -5.91 6.22
N SER A 32 10.02 -7.16 5.94
CA SER A 32 10.94 -8.14 5.36
C SER A 32 11.49 -7.67 4.01
N VAL A 33 10.64 -7.11 3.16
CA VAL A 33 11.05 -6.55 1.87
C VAL A 33 11.95 -5.33 2.06
N ALA A 34 11.57 -4.40 2.93
CA ALA A 34 12.41 -3.25 3.27
C ALA A 34 13.80 -3.69 3.78
N LYS A 35 13.85 -4.75 4.60
CA LYS A 35 15.09 -5.30 5.14
C LYS A 35 15.98 -5.90 4.05
N VAL A 36 15.42 -6.64 3.09
CA VAL A 36 16.16 -7.18 1.95
C VAL A 36 16.88 -6.06 1.18
N TYR A 37 16.17 -4.98 0.86
CA TYR A 37 16.78 -3.84 0.16
C TYR A 37 17.78 -3.07 1.04
N SER A 38 17.53 -2.97 2.35
CA SER A 38 18.46 -2.33 3.30
C SER A 38 19.82 -3.03 3.33
N VAL A 39 19.83 -4.36 3.31
CA VAL A 39 21.06 -5.16 3.27
C VAL A 39 21.70 -5.07 1.89
N LYS A 40 20.89 -5.10 0.81
CA LYS A 40 21.40 -5.02 -0.56
C LYS A 40 22.10 -3.70 -0.89
N HIS A 41 21.60 -2.59 -0.37
CA HIS A 41 22.11 -1.25 -0.66
C HIS A 41 22.83 -0.59 0.52
N ASP A 42 23.13 -1.36 1.57
CA ASP A 42 23.89 -0.93 2.75
C ASP A 42 23.36 0.34 3.42
N TYR A 43 22.04 0.37 3.67
CA TYR A 43 21.39 1.44 4.44
C TYR A 43 20.69 0.89 5.67
N THR A 44 20.51 1.75 6.68
CA THR A 44 19.81 1.39 7.92
C THR A 44 18.32 1.66 7.80
N ILE A 45 17.51 0.77 8.38
CA ILE A 45 16.06 0.96 8.52
C ILE A 45 15.67 0.94 10.00
N ASP A 46 14.73 1.78 10.39
CA ASP A 46 14.13 1.78 11.74
C ASP A 46 12.76 1.09 11.67
N GLY A 47 12.61 -0.02 12.39
CA GLY A 47 11.36 -0.77 12.44
C GLY A 47 10.20 -0.01 13.06
N ASN A 48 10.45 0.88 14.02
CA ASN A 48 9.40 1.70 14.63
C ASN A 48 8.87 2.72 13.62
N GLN A 49 9.77 3.33 12.86
CA GLN A 49 9.39 4.29 11.81
C GLN A 49 8.60 3.60 10.70
N GLU A 50 9.05 2.43 10.24
CA GLU A 50 8.33 1.64 9.24
C GLU A 50 6.95 1.20 9.75
N LEU A 51 6.83 0.81 11.02
CA LEU A 51 5.55 0.42 11.61
C LEU A 51 4.56 1.60 11.68
N ILE A 52 5.02 2.77 12.10
CA ILE A 52 4.20 3.99 12.14
C ILE A 52 3.79 4.38 10.72
N ALA A 53 4.71 4.38 9.76
CA ALA A 53 4.41 4.69 8.37
C ALA A 53 3.38 3.70 7.76
N PHE A 54 3.54 2.41 8.04
CA PHE A 54 2.61 1.36 7.61
C PHE A 54 1.21 1.52 8.22
N GLY A 55 1.14 1.83 9.52
CA GLY A 55 -0.14 2.07 10.21
C GLY A 55 -0.84 3.32 9.69
N VAL A 56 -0.14 4.45 9.61
CA VAL A 56 -0.70 5.73 9.16
C VAL A 56 -1.19 5.64 7.71
N SER A 57 -0.42 4.99 6.82
CA SER A 57 -0.83 4.81 5.42
C SER A 57 -2.12 3.99 5.28
N ASN A 58 -2.27 2.91 6.05
CA ASN A 58 -3.47 2.09 6.05
C ASN A 58 -4.68 2.82 6.67
N ILE A 59 -4.49 3.57 7.76
CA ILE A 59 -5.57 4.38 8.38
C ILE A 59 -6.04 5.47 7.40
N PHE A 60 -5.10 6.14 6.74
CA PHE A 60 -5.41 7.13 5.71
C PHE A 60 -6.19 6.47 4.57
N GLY A 61 -5.71 5.33 4.04
CA GLY A 61 -6.39 4.58 2.98
C GLY A 61 -7.80 4.13 3.36
N ALA A 62 -8.01 3.66 4.60
CA ALA A 62 -9.32 3.23 5.09
C ALA A 62 -10.37 4.36 5.04
N SER A 63 -9.97 5.61 5.24
CA SER A 63 -10.86 6.79 5.15
C SER A 63 -11.39 7.02 3.72
N PHE A 64 -10.72 6.46 2.71
CA PHE A 64 -11.12 6.51 1.30
C PHE A 64 -11.63 5.16 0.78
N LYS A 65 -12.12 4.28 1.67
CA LYS A 65 -12.61 2.93 1.34
C LYS A 65 -11.55 2.04 0.67
N SER A 66 -10.27 2.26 0.94
CA SER A 66 -9.19 1.40 0.45
C SER A 66 -9.15 0.08 1.22
N PHE A 67 -8.69 -0.98 0.56
CA PHE A 67 -8.36 -2.25 1.20
C PHE A 67 -7.05 -2.14 1.99
N ALA A 68 -6.83 -3.05 2.93
CA ALA A 68 -5.55 -3.16 3.63
C ALA A 68 -4.41 -3.35 2.63
N ALA A 69 -3.49 -2.39 2.59
CA ALA A 69 -2.37 -2.37 1.67
C ALA A 69 -1.10 -2.89 2.36
N SER A 70 -0.29 -3.62 1.60
CA SER A 70 1.07 -4.01 1.99
C SER A 70 2.07 -3.66 0.87
N THR A 71 3.25 -4.26 0.91
CA THR A 71 4.31 -4.05 -0.09
C THR A 71 4.02 -4.79 -1.39
N ALA A 72 4.56 -4.28 -2.50
CA ALA A 72 4.45 -4.89 -3.81
C ALA A 72 5.83 -5.32 -4.32
N LEU A 73 6.20 -6.56 -4.00
CA LEU A 73 7.46 -7.20 -4.37
C LEU A 73 7.84 -6.99 -5.84
N SER A 74 6.95 -7.36 -6.77
CA SER A 74 7.24 -7.28 -8.20
C SER A 74 7.48 -5.85 -8.67
N ARG A 75 6.74 -4.86 -8.15
CA ARG A 75 6.92 -3.45 -8.54
C ARG A 75 8.23 -2.89 -7.99
N SER A 76 8.55 -3.18 -6.73
CA SER A 76 9.82 -2.76 -6.11
C SER A 76 11.02 -3.41 -6.80
N ALA A 77 10.92 -4.68 -7.20
CA ALA A 77 11.97 -5.39 -7.93
C ALA A 77 12.21 -4.79 -9.32
N VAL A 78 11.15 -4.44 -10.06
CA VAL A 78 11.28 -3.77 -11.36
C VAL A 78 11.85 -2.35 -11.20
N GLN A 79 11.40 -1.60 -10.19
CA GLN A 79 11.93 -0.27 -9.92
C GLN A 79 13.43 -0.32 -9.58
N GLU A 80 13.85 -1.28 -8.78
CA GLU A 80 15.25 -1.43 -8.39
C GLU A 80 16.12 -1.90 -9.57
N SER A 81 15.65 -2.88 -10.37
CA SER A 81 16.38 -3.38 -11.54
C SER A 81 16.54 -2.34 -12.65
N THR A 82 15.63 -1.36 -12.72
CA THR A 82 15.72 -0.21 -13.62
C THR A 82 16.55 0.95 -13.05
N GLY A 83 17.16 0.78 -11.87
CA GLY A 83 18.05 1.76 -11.25
C GLY A 83 17.33 2.85 -10.44
N GLY A 84 16.06 2.66 -10.09
CA GLY A 84 15.29 3.59 -9.28
C GLY A 84 15.80 3.66 -7.83
N LYS A 85 16.19 4.86 -7.39
CA LYS A 85 16.79 5.09 -6.05
C LYS A 85 15.93 5.93 -5.10
N THR A 86 14.80 6.45 -5.58
CA THR A 86 13.97 7.42 -4.84
C THR A 86 12.51 6.99 -4.80
N GLN A 87 11.77 7.47 -3.79
CA GLN A 87 10.33 7.24 -3.65
C GLN A 87 9.48 7.98 -4.69
N ILE A 88 10.09 8.84 -5.50
CA ILE A 88 9.42 9.61 -6.57
C ILE A 88 8.78 8.66 -7.59
N ALA A 89 9.38 7.52 -7.87
CA ALA A 89 8.79 6.51 -8.75
C ALA A 89 7.43 6.00 -8.22
N GLY A 90 7.29 5.84 -6.90
CA GLY A 90 6.01 5.49 -6.28
C GLY A 90 4.97 6.61 -6.42
N LEU A 91 5.38 7.87 -6.25
CA LEU A 91 4.51 9.03 -6.43
C LEU A 91 4.01 9.15 -7.87
N LEU A 92 4.91 9.01 -8.86
CA LEU A 92 4.55 9.03 -10.27
C LEU A 92 3.58 7.90 -10.62
N SER A 93 3.81 6.69 -10.09
CA SER A 93 2.91 5.56 -10.25
C SER A 93 1.51 5.87 -9.69
N ALA A 94 1.42 6.45 -8.49
CA ALA A 94 0.14 6.84 -7.89
C ALA A 94 -0.60 7.89 -8.73
N LEU A 95 0.11 8.89 -9.29
CA LEU A 95 -0.48 9.90 -10.17
C LEU A 95 -1.02 9.29 -11.47
N ILE A 96 -0.27 8.36 -12.08
CA ILE A 96 -0.72 7.66 -13.29
C ILE A 96 -1.99 6.86 -13.00
N VAL A 97 -2.01 6.09 -11.90
CA VAL A 97 -3.20 5.34 -11.49
C VAL A 97 -4.39 6.26 -11.28
N MET A 98 -4.19 7.40 -10.61
CA MET A 98 -5.24 8.41 -10.41
C MET A 98 -5.80 8.93 -11.74
N ILE A 99 -4.94 9.27 -12.70
CA ILE A 99 -5.37 9.75 -14.03
C ILE A 99 -6.14 8.65 -14.77
N VAL A 100 -5.64 7.42 -14.77
CA VAL A 100 -6.28 6.29 -15.44
C VAL A 100 -7.67 6.04 -14.85
N THR A 101 -7.80 6.02 -13.53
CA THR A 101 -9.09 5.80 -12.86
C THR A 101 -10.10 6.92 -13.13
N LEU A 102 -9.66 8.18 -13.18
CA LEU A 102 -10.57 9.32 -13.37
C LEU A 102 -10.92 9.61 -14.83
N ALA A 103 -9.97 9.48 -15.75
CA ALA A 103 -10.13 9.90 -17.14
C ALA A 103 -10.32 8.74 -18.13
N ILE A 104 -9.76 7.55 -17.85
CA ILE A 104 -9.68 6.44 -18.80
C ILE A 104 -10.53 5.23 -18.33
N GLY A 105 -11.12 5.30 -17.14
CA GLY A 105 -11.89 4.20 -16.54
C GLY A 105 -12.98 3.63 -17.45
N PHE A 106 -13.69 4.47 -18.21
CA PHE A 106 -14.74 4.05 -19.15
C PHE A 106 -14.22 3.13 -20.28
N LEU A 107 -12.94 3.22 -20.62
CA LEU A 107 -12.31 2.39 -21.64
C LEU A 107 -12.01 0.98 -21.14
N LEU A 108 -12.06 0.78 -19.82
CA LEU A 108 -11.83 -0.50 -19.15
C LEU A 108 -13.15 -1.26 -18.85
N ASP A 109 -14.31 -0.67 -19.12
CA ASP A 109 -15.62 -1.35 -19.01
C ASP A 109 -15.73 -2.67 -19.80
N PRO A 110 -15.19 -2.79 -21.03
CA PRO A 110 -15.29 -4.02 -21.81
C PRO A 110 -14.26 -5.09 -21.41
N LEU A 111 -13.45 -4.89 -20.35
CA LEU A 111 -12.45 -5.90 -19.97
C LEU A 111 -13.12 -7.22 -19.57
N PRO A 112 -12.75 -8.35 -20.19
CA PRO A 112 -13.24 -9.66 -19.77
C PRO A 112 -12.76 -9.94 -18.34
N LYS A 113 -13.65 -10.44 -17.49
CA LYS A 113 -13.32 -10.83 -16.10
C LYS A 113 -12.74 -12.24 -16.00
N VAL A 114 -12.19 -12.75 -17.10
CA VAL A 114 -11.76 -14.15 -17.27
C VAL A 114 -10.25 -14.26 -17.17
#